data_AF-A0A1Z7ZSB4-F1
#
_entry.id   AF-A0A1Z7ZSB4-F1
#
_cell.length_a   1.000
_cell.length_b   1.000
_cell.length_c   1.000
_cell.angle_alpha   90.00
_cell.angle_beta   90.00
_cell.angle_gamma   90.00
#
_symmetry.space_group_name_H-M   'P 1'
#
loop_
_entity.id
_entity.type
_entity.pdbx_description
1 polymer ?
#
loop_
_entity_poly.entity_id
_entity_poly.type
_entity_poly.pdbx_seq_one_letter_code
_entity_poly.pdbx_strand_id
1 'polypeptide(L)'
;MKAIIKFGLIVSLLITTSCASTKNIGHTTERDGTSFAKAIIVKSIAEEYEYVRKACSDCQLLGQSLIFEKKKPYDILNLKKSNGETISYYFDISKFYGKGF
;
A
#
# COMPACT_ATOMS: atom_id res chain seq x y z
N MET A 1 0.23 68.89 -16.78
CA MET A 1 1.06 67.78 -16.23
C MET A 1 0.38 66.47 -16.61
N LYS A 2 0.93 65.72 -17.57
CA LYS A 2 0.41 64.42 -18.03
C LYS A 2 1.49 63.38 -17.77
N ALA A 3 1.22 62.45 -16.85
CA ALA A 3 2.16 61.39 -16.52
C ALA A 3 2.14 60.32 -17.61
N ILE A 4 3.27 60.12 -18.27
CA ILE A 4 3.48 59.03 -19.23
C ILE A 4 4.09 57.88 -18.43
N ILE A 5 3.26 56.90 -18.08
CA ILE A 5 3.70 55.66 -17.45
C ILE A 5 4.34 54.80 -18.54
N LYS A 6 5.67 54.69 -18.51
CA LYS A 6 6.42 53.72 -19.32
C LYS A 6 6.15 52.34 -18.73
N PHE A 7 5.23 51.59 -19.33
CA PHE A 7 5.01 50.20 -18.97
C PHE A 7 6.13 49.37 -19.62
N GLY A 8 7.14 49.09 -18.81
CA GLY A 8 8.30 48.27 -19.19
C GLY A 8 7.86 46.86 -19.56
N LEU A 9 8.36 46.40 -20.69
CA LEU A 9 8.22 45.05 -21.20
C LEU A 9 8.99 44.10 -20.28
N ILE A 10 8.33 43.55 -19.25
CA ILE A 10 8.92 42.51 -18.39
C ILE A 10 8.72 41.17 -19.08
N VAL A 11 9.74 40.75 -19.82
CA VAL A 11 9.91 39.37 -20.29
C VAL A 11 10.20 38.51 -19.07
N SER A 12 9.16 37.96 -18.46
CA SER A 12 9.32 36.91 -17.44
C SER A 12 9.50 35.58 -18.16
N LEU A 13 10.76 35.19 -18.30
CA LEU A 13 11.26 33.91 -18.74
C LEU A 13 10.52 32.78 -17.98
N LEU A 14 9.60 32.07 -18.66
CA LEU A 14 9.02 30.83 -18.13
C LEU A 14 10.12 29.77 -18.11
N ILE A 15 10.67 29.53 -16.91
CA ILE A 15 11.55 28.40 -16.65
C ILE A 15 10.66 27.15 -16.69
N THR A 16 10.64 26.47 -17.84
CA THR A 16 10.03 25.15 -17.96
C THR A 16 10.85 24.16 -17.14
N THR A 17 10.41 23.89 -15.92
CA THR A 17 10.93 22.80 -15.09
C THR A 17 10.45 21.48 -15.69
N SER A 18 11.29 20.91 -16.55
CA SER A 18 11.14 19.54 -17.05
C SER A 18 11.32 18.57 -15.89
N CYS A 19 10.22 18.17 -15.25
CA CYS A 19 10.21 17.04 -14.35
C CYS A 19 10.27 15.77 -15.22
N ALA A 20 11.47 15.35 -15.60
CA ALA A 20 11.69 14.05 -16.22
C ALA A 20 11.46 12.97 -15.16
N SER A 21 10.20 12.54 -15.02
CA SER A 21 9.85 11.34 -14.27
C SER A 21 10.36 10.13 -15.06
N THR A 22 11.58 9.67 -14.77
CA THR A 22 12.07 8.37 -15.22
C THR A 22 11.16 7.31 -14.61
N LYS A 23 10.18 6.86 -15.40
CA LYS A 23 9.40 5.65 -15.14
C LYS A 23 10.32 4.45 -15.31
N ASN A 24 11.11 4.13 -14.29
CA ASN A 24 11.68 2.80 -14.13
C ASN A 24 10.53 1.88 -13.71
N ILE A 25 9.78 1.36 -14.69
CA ILE A 25 8.73 0.35 -14.46
C ILE A 25 9.42 -1.00 -14.22
N GLY A 26 10.17 -1.09 -13.12
CA GLY A 26 10.36 -2.35 -12.42
C GLY A 26 9.11 -2.55 -11.57
N HIS A 27 8.04 -3.08 -12.17
CA HIS A 27 6.80 -3.40 -11.46
C HIS A 27 7.00 -4.67 -10.59
N THR A 28 7.92 -4.61 -9.62
CA THR A 28 7.76 -5.42 -8.42
C THR A 28 6.66 -4.73 -7.62
N THR A 29 5.41 -5.12 -7.86
CA THR A 29 4.31 -4.73 -6.98
C THR A 29 4.67 -5.21 -5.58
N GLU A 30 5.15 -4.28 -4.74
CA GLU A 30 5.48 -4.58 -3.35
C GLU A 30 4.22 -5.12 -2.67
N ARG A 31 4.30 -6.39 -2.26
CA ARG A 31 3.19 -7.11 -1.63
C ARG A 31 3.28 -6.89 -0.13
N ASP A 32 2.93 -5.67 0.28
CA ASP A 32 2.98 -5.20 1.66
C ASP A 32 1.78 -5.67 2.51
N GLY A 33 0.78 -6.28 1.89
CA GLY A 33 -0.42 -6.77 2.56
C GLY A 33 -1.43 -5.70 2.92
N THR A 34 -1.34 -4.47 2.40
CA THR A 34 -2.26 -3.36 2.76
C THR A 34 -3.60 -3.37 2.01
N SER A 35 -3.75 -4.26 1.02
CA SER A 35 -4.96 -4.40 0.20
C SER A 35 -4.98 -5.74 -0.53
N PHE A 36 -6.11 -6.11 -1.14
CA PHE A 36 -6.20 -7.30 -1.99
C PHE A 36 -5.16 -7.32 -3.13
N ALA A 37 -4.93 -6.16 -3.78
CA ALA A 37 -3.97 -6.05 -4.88
C ALA A 37 -2.51 -6.26 -4.43
N LYS A 38 -2.23 -5.93 -3.16
CA LYS A 38 -0.92 -6.06 -2.54
C LYS A 38 -0.86 -7.21 -1.52
N ALA A 39 -1.83 -8.13 -1.55
CA ALA A 39 -1.93 -9.20 -0.56
C ALA A 39 -0.66 -10.07 -0.57
N ILE A 40 -0.18 -10.46 0.60
CA ILE A 40 1.02 -11.29 0.76
C ILE A 40 0.67 -12.73 0.36
N ILE A 41 1.46 -13.35 -0.52
CA ILE A 41 1.27 -14.77 -0.83
C ILE A 41 1.96 -15.59 0.25
N VAL A 42 1.19 -16.43 0.92
CA VAL A 42 1.66 -17.38 1.92
C VAL A 42 1.43 -18.82 1.47
N LYS A 43 2.19 -19.75 2.04
CA LYS A 43 2.08 -21.19 1.79
C LYS A 43 1.37 -21.94 2.92
N SER A 44 1.19 -21.29 4.08
CA SER A 44 0.54 -21.86 5.26
C SER A 44 0.00 -20.77 6.17
N ILE A 45 -0.92 -21.15 7.07
CA ILE A 45 -1.42 -20.29 8.13
C ILE A 45 -0.27 -19.81 9.04
N ALA A 46 0.70 -20.68 9.36
CA ALA A 46 1.84 -20.32 10.19
C ALA A 46 2.63 -19.13 9.62
N GLU A 47 2.80 -19.07 8.30
CA GLU A 47 3.51 -17.99 7.61
C GLU A 47 2.78 -16.63 7.75
N GLU A 48 1.45 -16.62 7.83
CA GLU A 48 0.65 -15.40 8.06
C GLU A 48 0.96 -14.81 9.44
N TYR A 49 0.87 -15.66 10.48
CA TYR A 49 1.14 -15.24 11.85
C TYR A 49 2.60 -14.85 12.05
N GLU A 50 3.54 -15.52 11.40
CA GLU A 50 4.95 -15.11 11.40
C GLU A 50 5.17 -13.74 10.76
N TYR A 51 4.53 -13.48 9.61
CA TYR A 51 4.61 -12.18 8.95
C TYR A 51 4.11 -11.07 9.87
N VAL A 52 2.93 -11.24 10.46
CA VAL A 52 2.31 -10.23 11.33
C VAL A 52 3.18 -9.96 12.56
N ARG A 53 3.72 -10.99 13.21
CA ARG A 53 4.61 -10.82 14.37
C ARG A 53 5.90 -10.05 14.03
N LYS A 54 6.43 -10.23 12.81
CA LYS A 54 7.61 -9.49 12.33
C LYS A 54 7.26 -8.05 11.95
N ALA A 55 6.11 -7.84 11.30
CA ALA A 55 5.70 -6.54 10.80
C ALA A 55 5.14 -5.62 11.89
N CYS A 56 4.49 -6.18 12.92
CA CYS A 56 4.00 -5.45 14.08
C CYS A 56 4.11 -6.31 15.35
N SER A 57 5.28 -6.26 15.99
CA SER A 57 5.59 -7.08 17.17
C SER A 57 4.81 -6.71 18.43
N ASP A 58 4.34 -5.46 18.53
CA ASP A 58 3.59 -4.93 19.67
C ASP A 58 2.07 -4.85 19.41
N CYS A 59 1.61 -5.30 18.24
CA CYS A 59 0.19 -5.28 17.90
C CYS A 59 -0.60 -6.40 18.61
N GLN A 60 -1.80 -6.05 19.06
CA GLN A 60 -2.81 -7.01 19.50
C GLN A 60 -3.62 -7.52 18.29
N LEU A 61 -3.70 -8.83 18.10
CA LEU A 61 -4.63 -9.41 17.12
C LEU A 61 -6.08 -9.21 17.60
N LEU A 62 -6.89 -8.55 16.79
CA LEU A 62 -8.31 -8.33 17.07
C LEU A 62 -9.19 -9.44 16.48
N GLY A 63 -8.81 -9.97 15.32
CA GLY A 63 -9.57 -11.03 14.67
C GLY A 63 -9.07 -11.36 13.27
N GLN A 64 -9.62 -12.43 12.72
CA GLN A 64 -9.34 -12.96 11.39
C GLN A 64 -10.65 -13.13 10.62
N SER A 65 -10.62 -12.83 9.32
CA SER A 65 -11.76 -13.02 8.42
C SER A 65 -11.32 -13.70 7.12
N LEU A 66 -12.05 -14.74 6.72
CA LEU A 66 -11.95 -15.36 5.39
C LEU A 66 -12.85 -14.62 4.40
N ILE A 67 -12.28 -14.05 3.34
CA ILE A 67 -12.98 -13.27 2.32
C ILE A 67 -12.66 -13.80 0.93
N PHE A 68 -13.67 -13.81 0.06
CA PHE A 68 -13.49 -14.13 -1.36
C PHE A 68 -13.59 -12.87 -2.20
N GLU A 69 -12.46 -12.44 -2.76
CA GLU A 69 -12.43 -11.34 -3.74
C GLU A 69 -12.24 -11.94 -5.13
N LYS A 70 -13.24 -11.77 -6.01
CA LYS A 70 -13.27 -12.35 -7.37
C LYS A 70 -13.01 -13.86 -7.38
N LYS A 71 -13.69 -14.61 -6.51
CA LYS A 71 -13.57 -16.07 -6.31
C LYS A 71 -12.22 -16.55 -5.77
N LYS A 72 -11.32 -15.64 -5.44
CA LYS A 72 -10.02 -15.97 -4.86
C LYS A 72 -10.07 -15.81 -3.34
N PRO A 73 -9.64 -16.82 -2.55
CA PRO A 73 -9.73 -16.77 -1.10
C PRO A 73 -8.58 -15.93 -0.50
N TYR A 74 -8.92 -15.14 0.50
CA TYR A 74 -7.98 -14.34 1.28
C TYR A 74 -8.30 -14.45 2.77
N ASP A 75 -7.26 -14.46 3.59
CA ASP A 75 -7.39 -14.21 5.02
C ASP A 75 -6.97 -12.78 5.34
N ILE A 76 -7.77 -12.11 6.17
CA ILE A 76 -7.50 -10.75 6.63
C ILE A 76 -7.32 -10.78 8.14
N LEU A 77 -6.13 -10.42 8.61
CA LEU A 77 -5.83 -10.27 10.03
C LEU A 77 -5.96 -8.80 10.42
N ASN A 78 -6.85 -8.50 11.37
CA ASN A 78 -7.05 -7.17 11.92
C ASN A 78 -6.29 -7.05 13.24
N LEU A 79 -5.50 -6.00 13.38
CA LEU A 79 -4.64 -5.76 14.53
C LEU A 79 -4.81 -4.36 15.09
N LYS A 80 -4.64 -4.22 16.39
CA LYS A 80 -4.58 -2.94 17.09
C LYS A 80 -3.15 -2.65 17.50
N LYS A 81 -2.62 -1.50 17.05
CA LYS A 81 -1.33 -0.96 17.49
C LYS A 81 -1.44 -0.42 18.91
N SER A 82 -0.29 -0.24 19.56
CA SER A 82 -0.18 0.37 20.89
C SER A 82 -0.76 1.78 20.99
N ASN A 83 -0.73 2.55 19.90
CA ASN A 83 -1.35 3.89 19.80
C ASN A 83 -2.89 3.85 19.63
N GLY A 84 -3.51 2.67 19.58
CA GLY A 84 -4.94 2.47 19.40
C GLY A 84 -5.42 2.39 17.94
N GLU A 85 -4.56 2.68 16.97
CA GLU A 85 -4.86 2.55 15.54
C GLU A 85 -5.08 1.08 15.16
N THR A 86 -6.03 0.83 14.26
CA THR A 86 -6.29 -0.50 13.70
C THR A 86 -5.65 -0.61 12.31
N ILE A 87 -4.94 -1.70 12.07
CA ILE A 87 -4.38 -2.07 10.77
C ILE A 87 -4.88 -3.45 10.34
N SER A 88 -4.84 -3.70 9.04
CA SER A 88 -5.24 -4.98 8.46
C SER A 88 -4.15 -5.49 7.51
N TYR A 89 -3.84 -6.79 7.60
CA TYR A 89 -2.98 -7.47 6.64
C TYR A 89 -3.79 -8.48 5.83
N TYR A 90 -3.61 -8.41 4.51
CA TYR A 90 -4.31 -9.23 3.53
C TYR A 90 -3.38 -10.34 3.02
N PHE A 91 -3.82 -11.59 3.15
CA PHE A 91 -3.07 -12.78 2.77
C PHE A 91 -3.78 -13.53 1.65
N ASP A 92 -3.06 -13.81 0.58
CA ASP A 92 -3.50 -14.67 -0.51
C ASP A 92 -3.23 -16.14 -0.14
N ILE A 93 -4.30 -16.83 0.26
CA ILE A 93 -4.26 -18.21 0.76
C ILE A 93 -4.61 -19.25 -0.31
N SER A 94 -4.73 -18.82 -1.58
CA SER A 94 -5.15 -19.65 -2.71
C SER A 94 -4.29 -20.91 -2.91
N LYS A 95 -3.07 -20.90 -2.37
CA LYS A 95 -2.14 -22.02 -2.48
C LYS A 95 -2.60 -23.25 -1.69
N PHE A 96 -3.23 -23.05 -0.53
CA PHE A 96 -3.57 -24.14 0.39
C PHE A 96 -5.05 -24.18 0.81
N TYR A 97 -5.81 -23.09 0.59
CA TYR A 97 -7.23 -23.07 0.92
C TYR A 97 -7.99 -24.22 0.24
N GLY A 98 -8.77 -24.97 1.03
CA GLY A 98 -9.59 -26.10 0.56
C GLY A 98 -8.83 -27.40 0.26
N LYS A 99 -7.51 -27.46 0.51
CA LYS A 99 -6.68 -28.66 0.22
C LYS A 99 -6.40 -29.54 1.44
N GLY A 100 -6.92 -29.18 2.61
CA GLY A 100 -6.47 -29.75 3.88
C GLY A 100 -5.16 -29.11 4.32
N PHE A 101 -5.00 -28.94 5.63
CA PHE A 101 -3.83 -28.32 6.28
C PHE A 101 -2.92 -29.41 6.88
#